data_AF-A0A258K0C8-F1
#
_entry.id   AF-A0A258K0C8-F1
#
_cell.length_a   1.000
_cell.length_b   1.000
_cell.length_c   1.000
_cell.angle_alpha   90.00
_cell.angle_beta   90.00
_cell.angle_gamma   90.00
#
_symmetry.space_group_name_H-M   'P 1'
#
loop_
_entity.id
_entity.type
_entity.pdbx_description
1 polymer ?
#
loop_
_entity_poly.entity_id
_entity_poly.type
_entity_poly.pdbx_seq_one_letter_code
_entity_poly.pdbx_strand_id
1 'polypeptide(L)'
;MSSLVPVKIFYAKGIRVAMKTKTFKEVVECLFGDSPFSKYEPLKMVFTSTGKVLFMDKNAFNSYLSGNISMQELVELTECDELYRNTQDVLGVEKGHLWKASLNVLTLISDDEFVETKLDLKVFEIVE
;
A
#
# COMPACT_ATOMS: atom_id res chain seq x y z
N MET A 1 -18.20 -1.18 -19.74
CA MET A 1 -17.71 -2.48 -19.24
C MET A 1 -16.54 -2.19 -18.33
N SER A 2 -16.65 -2.45 -17.02
CA SER A 2 -15.54 -2.27 -16.09
C SER A 2 -14.53 -3.39 -16.30
N SER A 3 -13.27 -3.05 -16.59
CA SER A 3 -12.19 -4.02 -16.82
C SER A 3 -11.84 -4.75 -15.52
N LEU A 4 -11.69 -6.08 -15.60
CA LEU A 4 -11.17 -6.88 -14.50
C LEU A 4 -9.72 -6.49 -14.21
N VAL A 5 -9.35 -6.46 -12.93
CA VAL A 5 -8.01 -6.05 -12.50
C VAL A 5 -7.41 -7.14 -11.62
N PRO A 6 -6.51 -7.98 -12.18
CA PRO A 6 -5.88 -9.01 -11.39
C PRO A 6 -4.83 -8.39 -10.46
N VAL A 7 -5.04 -8.51 -9.15
CA VAL A 7 -4.20 -7.91 -8.11
C VAL A 7 -3.73 -8.93 -7.09
N LYS A 8 -2.60 -8.62 -6.45
CA LYS A 8 -2.13 -9.27 -5.22
C LYS A 8 -2.17 -8.26 -4.08
N ILE A 9 -2.73 -8.64 -2.96
CA ILE A 9 -2.81 -7.84 -1.74
C ILE A 9 -1.93 -8.49 -0.70
N PHE A 10 -1.09 -7.66 -0.08
CA PHE A 10 -0.18 -8.04 0.99
C PHE A 10 -0.70 -7.42 2.28
N TYR A 11 -0.84 -8.23 3.31
CA TYR A 11 -1.31 -7.80 4.63
C TYR A 11 -0.20 -7.95 5.65
N ALA A 12 -0.38 -7.32 6.82
CA ALA A 12 0.45 -7.61 7.97
C ALA A 12 0.48 -9.11 8.29
N LYS A 13 1.60 -9.58 8.87
CA LYS A 13 1.85 -10.99 9.23
C LYS A 13 1.99 -11.96 8.03
N GLY A 14 2.35 -11.44 6.85
CA GLY A 14 2.70 -12.26 5.68
C GLY A 14 1.52 -12.92 4.98
N ILE A 15 0.29 -12.46 5.26
CA ILE A 15 -0.91 -12.96 4.56
C ILE A 15 -0.96 -12.34 3.16
N ARG A 16 -1.16 -13.20 2.15
CA ARG A 16 -1.18 -12.82 0.74
C ARG A 16 -2.50 -13.27 0.10
N VAL A 17 -3.19 -12.36 -0.57
CA VAL A 17 -4.47 -12.65 -1.24
C VAL A 17 -4.36 -12.24 -2.70
N ALA A 18 -4.71 -13.15 -3.61
CA ALA A 18 -4.79 -12.84 -5.04
C ALA A 18 -6.27 -12.73 -5.46
N MET A 19 -6.64 -11.60 -6.07
CA MET A 19 -7.98 -11.39 -6.63
C MET A 19 -7.85 -11.24 -8.15
N LYS A 20 -8.49 -12.11 -8.92
CA LYS A 20 -8.33 -12.16 -10.40
C LYS A 20 -9.60 -11.84 -11.19
N THR A 21 -10.76 -11.90 -10.54
CA THR A 21 -12.07 -11.84 -11.20
C THR A 21 -12.93 -10.69 -10.66
N LYS A 22 -12.28 -9.62 -10.20
CA LYS A 22 -12.94 -8.43 -9.66
C LYS A 22 -12.48 -7.18 -10.41
N THR A 23 -13.36 -6.22 -10.51
CA THR A 23 -13.04 -4.84 -10.89
C THR A 23 -12.26 -4.18 -9.75
N PHE A 24 -11.56 -3.08 -10.04
CA PHE A 24 -10.82 -2.34 -9.02
C PHE A 24 -11.73 -1.91 -7.85
N LYS A 25 -12.91 -1.36 -8.16
CA LYS A 25 -13.88 -0.94 -7.15
C LYS A 25 -14.30 -2.10 -6.24
N GLU A 26 -14.65 -3.25 -6.82
CA GLU A 26 -15.02 -4.45 -6.03
C GLU A 26 -13.86 -4.98 -5.18
N VAL A 27 -12.61 -4.86 -5.64
CA VAL A 27 -11.43 -5.19 -4.83
C VAL A 27 -11.40 -4.28 -3.60
N VAL A 28 -11.45 -2.95 -3.80
CA VAL A 28 -11.38 -1.98 -2.70
C VAL A 28 -12.53 -2.17 -1.71
N GLU A 29 -13.76 -2.39 -2.20
CA GLU A 29 -14.91 -2.72 -1.36
C GLU A 29 -14.70 -4.02 -0.55
N CYS A 30 -14.03 -5.03 -1.11
CA CYS A 30 -13.70 -6.25 -0.35
C CYS A 30 -12.64 -6.02 0.74
N LEU A 31 -11.73 -5.06 0.53
CA LEU A 31 -10.66 -4.76 1.49
C LEU A 31 -11.18 -4.00 2.70
N PHE A 32 -12.05 -3.01 2.47
CA PHE A 32 -12.52 -2.09 3.51
C PHE A 32 -13.97 -2.34 3.96
N GLY A 33 -14.71 -3.24 3.30
CA GLY A 33 -16.03 -3.68 3.73
C GLY A 33 -16.01 -4.85 4.72
N ASP A 34 -17.19 -5.41 5.01
CA ASP A 34 -17.37 -6.58 5.89
C ASP A 34 -16.93 -7.88 5.18
N SER A 35 -15.63 -8.07 5.06
CA SER A 35 -15.02 -9.31 4.57
C SER A 35 -14.24 -10.01 5.69
N PRO A 36 -13.96 -11.32 5.59
CA PRO A 36 -13.08 -11.99 6.55
C PRO A 36 -11.65 -11.39 6.59
N PHE A 37 -11.30 -10.56 5.60
CA PHE A 37 -10.02 -9.85 5.54
C PHE A 37 -10.04 -8.50 6.25
N SER A 38 -11.20 -7.96 6.65
CA SER A 38 -11.31 -6.68 7.37
C SER A 38 -10.59 -6.69 8.73
N LYS A 39 -10.29 -7.89 9.26
CA LYS A 39 -9.52 -8.10 10.48
C LYS A 39 -8.01 -7.89 10.29
N TYR A 40 -7.53 -7.80 9.06
CA TYR A 40 -6.12 -7.64 8.73
C TYR A 40 -5.91 -6.32 8.02
N GLU A 41 -4.91 -5.56 8.47
CA GLU A 41 -4.55 -4.31 7.81
C GLU A 41 -3.82 -4.62 6.49
N PRO A 42 -4.38 -4.23 5.34
CA PRO A 42 -3.71 -4.36 4.06
C PRO A 42 -2.55 -3.35 4.01
N LEU A 43 -1.41 -3.75 3.46
CA LEU A 43 -0.19 -2.92 3.41
C LEU A 43 0.05 -2.37 2.01
N LYS A 44 -0.01 -3.24 1.00
CA LYS A 44 0.17 -2.85 -0.41
C LYS A 44 -0.69 -3.70 -1.34
N MET A 45 -1.05 -3.11 -2.48
CA MET A 45 -1.67 -3.76 -3.63
C MET A 45 -0.72 -3.74 -4.80
N VAL A 46 -0.52 -4.90 -5.45
CA VAL A 46 0.31 -5.03 -6.65
C VAL A 46 -0.57 -5.45 -7.82
N PHE A 47 -0.59 -4.62 -8.87
CA PHE A 47 -1.29 -4.91 -10.12
C PHE A 47 -0.47 -5.92 -10.90
N THR A 48 -0.98 -7.14 -11.07
CA THR A 48 -0.18 -8.24 -11.64
C THR A 48 0.12 -8.07 -13.13
N SER A 49 -0.66 -7.25 -13.84
CA SER A 49 -0.46 -6.96 -15.27
C SER A 49 0.61 -5.91 -15.53
N THR A 50 0.80 -4.95 -14.62
CA THR A 50 1.71 -3.80 -14.82
C THR A 50 2.88 -3.80 -13.84
N GLY A 51 2.80 -4.56 -12.76
CA GLY A 51 3.75 -4.48 -11.64
C GLY A 51 3.55 -3.26 -10.75
N LYS A 52 2.60 -2.37 -11.06
CA LYS A 52 2.34 -1.15 -10.29
C LYS A 52 2.00 -1.50 -8.84
N VAL A 53 2.61 -0.77 -7.89
CA VAL A 53 2.38 -0.94 -6.45
C VAL A 53 1.68 0.29 -5.91
N LEU A 54 0.58 0.07 -5.19
CA LEU A 54 -0.07 1.09 -4.38
C LEU A 54 0.07 0.71 -2.90
N PHE A 55 0.54 1.61 -2.06
CA PHE A 55 0.44 1.42 -0.61
C PHE A 55 -1.00 1.67 -0.16
N MET A 56 -1.47 0.91 0.82
CA MET A 56 -2.89 0.86 1.17
C MET A 56 -3.27 1.96 2.16
N ASP A 57 -3.26 3.21 1.70
CA ASP A 57 -3.76 4.35 2.47
C ASP A 57 -5.28 4.26 2.68
N LYS A 58 -5.70 3.88 3.89
CA LYS A 58 -7.11 3.73 4.22
C LYS A 58 -7.94 5.00 3.93
N ASN A 59 -7.40 6.19 4.17
CA ASN A 59 -8.13 7.45 3.98
C ASN A 59 -8.29 7.78 2.49
N ALA A 60 -7.23 7.59 1.69
CA ALA A 60 -7.30 7.81 0.25
C ALA A 60 -8.25 6.80 -0.43
N PHE A 61 -8.16 5.51 -0.08
CA PHE A 61 -9.04 4.49 -0.66
C PHE A 61 -10.51 4.68 -0.27
N ASN A 62 -10.80 5.07 0.98
CA ASN A 62 -12.16 5.43 1.38
C ASN A 62 -12.67 6.68 0.65
N SER A 63 -11.83 7.70 0.49
CA SER A 63 -12.16 8.90 -0.29
C SER A 63 -12.50 8.56 -1.75
N TYR A 64 -11.77 7.61 -2.35
CA TYR A 64 -12.09 7.09 -3.68
C TYR A 64 -13.45 6.37 -3.72
N LEU A 65 -13.73 5.48 -2.75
CA LEU A 65 -15.00 4.77 -2.68
C LEU A 65 -16.20 5.70 -2.53
N SER A 66 -16.05 6.78 -1.75
CA SER A 66 -17.08 7.82 -1.59
C SER A 66 -17.20 8.75 -2.80
N GLY A 67 -16.30 8.67 -3.77
CA GLY A 67 -16.27 9.54 -4.95
C GLY A 67 -15.70 10.94 -4.70
N ASN A 68 -14.99 11.14 -3.57
CA ASN A 68 -14.35 12.41 -3.24
C ASN A 68 -13.08 12.65 -4.06
N ILE A 69 -12.38 11.58 -4.43
CA ILE A 69 -11.22 11.61 -5.33
C ILE A 69 -11.43 10.64 -6.48
N SER A 70 -10.85 10.97 -7.63
CA SER A 70 -10.79 10.12 -8.82
C SER A 70 -9.79 8.97 -8.67
N MET A 71 -9.85 8.01 -9.59
CA MET A 71 -8.85 6.93 -9.67
C MET A 71 -7.45 7.49 -9.94
N GLN A 72 -7.33 8.56 -10.74
CA GLN A 72 -6.05 9.16 -11.04
C GLN A 72 -5.42 9.76 -9.78
N GLU A 73 -6.19 10.54 -9.01
CA GLU A 73 -5.73 11.13 -7.75
C GLU A 73 -5.36 10.05 -6.72
N LEU A 74 -6.15 8.97 -6.64
CA LEU A 74 -5.80 7.84 -5.78
C LEU A 74 -4.43 7.25 -6.14
N VAL A 75 -4.18 7.04 -7.43
CA VAL A 75 -2.90 6.51 -7.91
C VAL A 75 -1.76 7.49 -7.60
N GLU A 76 -1.94 8.79 -7.84
CA GLU A 76 -0.94 9.81 -7.53
C GLU A 76 -0.58 9.86 -6.03
N LEU A 77 -1.56 9.65 -5.15
CA LEU A 77 -1.35 9.63 -3.70
C LEU A 77 -0.67 8.36 -3.20
N THR A 78 -0.96 7.22 -3.82
CA THR A 78 -0.65 5.89 -3.26
C THR A 78 0.41 5.11 -4.03
N GLU A 79 0.76 5.51 -5.25
CA GLU A 79 1.76 4.83 -6.06
C GLU A 79 3.16 4.96 -5.44
N CYS A 80 3.87 3.84 -5.43
CA CYS A 80 5.24 3.75 -4.99
C CYS A 80 5.97 2.66 -5.78
N ASP A 81 7.30 2.72 -5.77
CA ASP A 81 8.14 1.67 -6.38
C ASP A 81 8.02 0.37 -5.57
N GLU A 82 8.10 0.50 -4.24
CA GLU A 82 7.96 -0.61 -3.29
C GLU A 82 7.69 -0.08 -1.87
N LEU A 83 7.19 -0.94 -0.99
CA LEU A 83 7.01 -0.69 0.43
C LEU A 83 8.09 -1.39 1.26
N TYR A 84 8.69 -0.65 2.18
CA TYR A 84 9.73 -1.14 3.08
C TYR A 84 9.30 -1.01 4.55
N ARG A 85 9.95 -1.79 5.40
CA ARG A 85 9.84 -1.70 6.86
C ARG A 85 11.23 -1.55 7.46
N ASN A 86 11.41 -0.62 8.39
CA ASN A 86 12.67 -0.51 9.12
C ASN A 86 12.79 -1.63 10.17
N THR A 87 13.94 -2.29 10.20
CA THR A 87 14.24 -3.41 11.10
C THR A 87 14.94 -2.98 12.39
N GLN A 88 15.32 -1.70 12.46
CA GLN A 88 15.94 -0.99 13.58
C GLN A 88 15.46 0.46 13.61
N ASP A 89 15.79 1.21 14.65
CA ASP A 89 15.43 2.63 14.76
C ASP A 89 16.21 3.48 13.73
N VAL A 90 15.53 4.43 13.09
CA VAL A 90 16.09 5.24 12.00
C VAL A 90 15.59 6.67 12.13
N LEU A 91 16.51 7.63 12.25
CA LEU A 91 16.18 9.07 12.27
C LEU A 91 15.10 9.44 13.32
N GLY A 92 15.09 8.74 14.47
CA GLY A 92 14.09 8.95 15.52
C GLY A 92 12.79 8.14 15.34
N VAL A 93 12.64 7.43 14.22
CA VAL A 93 11.53 6.52 13.97
C VAL A 93 11.85 5.15 14.54
N GLU A 94 11.02 4.66 15.46
CA GLU A 94 11.17 3.34 16.06
C GLU A 94 11.09 2.21 15.02
N LYS A 95 11.71 1.07 15.31
CA LYS A 95 11.60 -0.15 14.51
C LYS A 95 10.15 -0.49 14.13
N GLY A 96 9.96 -0.92 12.89
CA GLY A 96 8.73 -1.56 12.43
C GLY A 96 7.75 -0.64 11.71
N HIS A 97 8.10 0.62 11.49
CA HIS A 97 7.32 1.57 10.69
C HIS A 97 7.44 1.29 9.19
N LEU A 98 6.43 1.73 8.44
CA LEU A 98 6.34 1.54 6.99
C LEU A 98 6.86 2.76 6.24
N TRP A 99 7.52 2.50 5.12
CA TRP A 99 8.14 3.51 4.29
C TRP A 99 7.80 3.23 2.83
N LYS A 100 7.36 4.25 2.10
CA LYS A 100 7.14 4.15 0.65
C LYS A 100 8.40 4.54 -0.10
N ALA A 101 8.78 3.76 -1.11
CA ALA A 101 9.90 4.06 -1.97
C ALA A 101 9.47 4.84 -3.22
N SER A 102 10.24 5.85 -3.58
CA SER A 102 10.17 6.54 -4.87
C SER A 102 11.56 6.98 -5.29
N LEU A 103 12.05 6.51 -6.44
CA LEU A 103 13.36 6.88 -7.01
C LEU A 103 14.53 6.72 -6.02
N ASN A 104 14.56 5.62 -5.27
CA ASN A 104 15.54 5.30 -4.21
C ASN A 104 15.48 6.17 -2.94
N VAL A 105 14.46 7.01 -2.80
CA VAL A 105 14.13 7.70 -1.55
C VAL A 105 13.03 6.94 -0.84
N LEU A 106 13.19 6.73 0.45
CA LEU A 106 12.17 6.21 1.35
C LEU A 106 11.55 7.38 2.10
N THR A 107 10.23 7.50 2.02
CA THR A 107 9.44 8.46 2.80
C THR A 107 8.64 7.70 3.84
N LEU A 108 8.71 8.14 5.10
CA LEU A 108 7.93 7.55 6.19
C LEU A 108 6.44 7.69 5.89
N ILE A 109 5.68 6.62 6.12
CA ILE A 109 4.21 6.68 6.11
C ILE A 109 3.77 7.04 7.52
N SER A 110 3.52 8.34 7.72
CA SER A 110 3.06 8.93 8.99
C SER A 110 2.16 10.13 8.67
N ASP A 111 1.12 10.33 9.49
CA ASP A 111 0.23 11.50 9.41
C ASP A 111 0.84 12.72 10.13
N ASP A 112 1.84 12.51 11.00
CA ASP A 112 2.37 13.53 11.91
C ASP A 112 3.72 14.09 11.46
N GLU A 113 4.54 13.26 10.81
CA GLU A 113 5.94 13.57 10.52
C GLU A 113 6.29 13.27 9.07
N PHE A 114 6.98 14.22 8.43
CA PHE A 114 7.59 14.01 7.13
C PHE A 114 9.08 13.71 7.30
N VAL A 115 9.44 12.43 7.15
CA VAL A 115 10.83 11.96 7.27
C VAL A 115 11.21 11.23 5.99
N GLU A 116 12.38 11.55 5.45
CA GLU A 116 12.93 10.90 4.27
C GLU A 116 14.36 10.38 4.51
N THR A 117 14.69 9.28 3.86
CA THR A 117 16.03 8.71 3.87
C THR A 117 16.33 7.97 2.57
N LYS A 118 17.59 7.61 2.34
CA LYS A 118 17.95 6.73 1.23
C LYS A 118 17.68 5.27 1.62
N LEU A 119 17.33 4.45 0.63
CA LEU A 119 17.19 3.02 0.83
C LEU A 119 18.54 2.39 1.28
N ASP A 120 18.56 1.80 2.47
CA ASP A 120 19.64 0.96 2.97
C ASP A 120 19.08 -0.42 3.34
N LEU A 121 19.41 -1.44 2.54
CA LEU A 121 18.92 -2.81 2.73
C LEU A 121 19.46 -3.52 3.98
N LYS A 122 20.40 -2.90 4.72
CA LYS A 122 20.78 -3.38 6.05
C LYS A 122 19.80 -2.96 7.14
N VAL A 123 19.03 -1.91 6.86
CA VAL A 123 18.14 -1.22 7.80
C VAL A 123 16.68 -1.43 7.41
N PHE A 124 16.41 -1.63 6.13
CA PHE A 124 15.08 -1.77 5.57
C PHE A 124 14.91 -3.14 4.90
N GLU A 125 13.77 -3.76 5.13
CA GLU A 125 13.33 -4.96 4.45
C GLU A 125 12.11 -4.67 3.59
N ILE A 126 11.99 -5.36 2.45
CA ILE A 126 10.79 -5.27 1.61
C ILE A 126 9.62 -5.89 2.38
N VAL A 127 8.47 -5.23 2.34
CA VAL A 127 7.23 -5.78 2.87
C VAL A 127 6.69 -6.81 1.90
N GLU A 128 6.71 -8.09 2.28
CA GLU A 128 6.05 -9.19 1.55
C GLU A 128 5.11 -10.04 2.40
#